data_AF-A0A396JQK0-F1
#
_entry.id   AF-A0A396JQK0-F1
#
_cell.length_a   1.000
_cell.length_b   1.000
_cell.length_c   1.000
_cell.angle_alpha   90.00
_cell.angle_beta   90.00
_cell.angle_gamma   90.00
#
_symmetry.space_group_name_H-M   'P 1'
#
loop_
_entity.id
_entity.type
_entity.pdbx_description
1 polymer ?
#
loop_
_entity_poly.entity_id
_entity_poly.type
_entity_poly.pdbx_seq_one_letter_code
_entity_poly.pdbx_strand_id
1 'polypeptide(L)'
;MAESIIYGREREKEEIIKFLFSDANQVSIISIVGLMGKGKTTLTQLVYNDHRIHEQFEFKAWVHVSESFDCLRLIQEILYHQLQHWLAGNKYLLVLDDAWIKNRNMFGAFTTFF
;
A
#
# COMPACT_ATOMS: atom_id res chain seq x y z
N MET A 1 24.68 -1.60 -3.48
CA MET A 1 23.43 -1.22 -4.18
C MET A 1 23.23 0.26 -3.95
N ALA A 2 22.96 1.04 -4.99
CA ALA A 2 22.81 2.49 -4.85
C ALA A 2 21.46 2.80 -4.21
N GLU A 3 21.48 3.38 -3.00
CA GLU A 3 20.30 4.06 -2.47
C GLU A 3 20.06 5.30 -3.33
N SER A 4 18.98 5.32 -4.09
CA SER A 4 18.52 6.55 -4.75
C SER A 4 18.03 7.50 -3.65
N ILE A 5 18.81 8.52 -3.33
CA ILE A 5 18.39 9.56 -2.39
C ILE A 5 17.31 10.40 -3.08
N ILE A 6 16.05 10.10 -2.78
CA ILE A 6 14.89 10.80 -3.34
C ILE A 6 14.64 12.02 -2.45
N TYR A 7 14.85 13.21 -2.99
CA TYR A 7 14.60 14.48 -2.29
C TYR A 7 13.19 15.00 -2.57
N GLY A 8 12.58 15.67 -1.58
CA GLY A 8 11.35 16.45 -1.74
C GLY A 8 10.02 15.70 -1.58
N ARG A 9 10.05 14.42 -1.19
CA ARG A 9 8.85 13.59 -0.93
C ARG A 9 8.64 13.24 0.55
N GLU A 10 9.43 13.86 1.43
CA GLU A 10 9.45 13.56 2.86
C GLU A 10 8.11 13.85 3.54
N ARG A 11 7.44 14.92 3.11
CA ARG A 11 6.14 15.30 3.66
C ARG A 11 5.08 14.23 3.33
N GLU A 12 4.94 13.85 2.06
CA GLU A 12 3.94 12.87 1.66
C GLU A 12 4.23 11.50 2.26
N LYS A 13 5.51 11.11 2.33
CA LYS A 13 5.94 9.89 3.03
C LYS A 13 5.48 9.89 4.49
N GLU A 14 5.71 10.99 5.21
CA GLU A 14 5.36 11.12 6.62
C GLU A 14 3.84 11.13 6.85
N GLU A 15 3.07 11.79 5.98
CA GLU A 15 1.60 11.76 6.02
C GLU A 15 1.05 10.34 5.84
N ILE A 16 1.60 9.58 4.90
CA ILE A 16 1.22 8.17 4.67
C ILE A 16 1.55 7.30 5.89
N ILE A 17 2.76 7.44 6.46
CA ILE A 17 3.18 6.64 7.62
C ILE A 17 2.30 6.92 8.84
N LYS A 18 1.98 8.20 9.09
CA LYS A 18 1.06 8.58 10.18
C LYS A 18 -0.31 7.94 10.00
N PHE A 19 -0.84 7.94 8.78
CA PHE A 19 -2.12 7.29 8.49
C PHE A 19 -2.06 5.77 8.67
N LEU A 20 -0.99 5.12 8.23
CA LEU A 20 -0.81 3.67 8.43
C LEU A 20 -0.73 3.29 9.91
N PHE A 21 -0.36 4.22 10.78
CA PHE A 21 -0.27 4.01 12.22
C PHE A 21 -1.51 4.49 12.99
N SER A 22 -2.44 5.19 12.33
CA SER A 22 -3.70 5.62 12.95
C SER A 22 -4.72 4.49 12.95
N ASP A 23 -5.19 4.15 14.16
CA ASP A 23 -6.21 3.15 14.53
C ASP A 23 -5.89 1.67 14.24
N ALA A 24 -5.73 0.90 15.33
CA ALA A 24 -5.25 -0.48 15.32
C ALA A 24 -6.33 -1.54 15.01
N ASN A 25 -7.61 -1.15 14.88
CA ASN A 25 -8.73 -2.09 14.88
C ASN A 25 -9.50 -2.17 13.55
N GLN A 26 -9.04 -1.51 12.49
CA GLN A 26 -9.71 -1.52 11.18
C GLN A 26 -8.71 -1.65 10.02
N VAL A 27 -9.20 -2.14 8.88
CA VAL A 27 -8.43 -2.21 7.62
C VAL A 27 -8.30 -0.80 7.06
N SER A 28 -7.08 -0.29 7.00
CA SER A 28 -6.75 1.00 6.38
C SER A 28 -6.38 0.81 4.91
N ILE A 29 -7.01 1.59 4.02
CA ILE A 29 -6.75 1.58 2.57
C ILE A 29 -6.25 2.96 2.16
N ILE A 30 -5.14 3.00 1.42
CA ILE A 30 -4.57 4.22 0.84
C ILE A 30 -4.45 4.04 -0.66
N SER A 31 -4.98 5.01 -1.41
CA SER A 31 -4.86 5.05 -2.86
C SER A 31 -3.91 6.18 -3.28
N ILE A 32 -2.81 5.83 -3.94
CA ILE A 32 -1.84 6.77 -4.51
C ILE A 32 -2.14 6.93 -6.01
N VAL A 33 -2.67 8.10 -6.38
CA VAL A 33 -3.12 8.37 -7.75
C VAL A 33 -2.43 9.58 -8.33
N GLY A 34 -2.26 9.61 -9.65
CA GLY A 34 -1.55 10.69 -10.32
C GLY A 34 -1.10 10.29 -11.72
N LEU A 35 -0.61 11.26 -12.48
CA LEU A 35 -0.18 11.06 -13.86
C LEU A 35 1.03 10.13 -13.96
N MET A 36 1.27 9.60 -15.17
CA MET A 36 2.49 8.86 -15.48
C MET A 36 3.72 9.73 -15.21
N GLY A 37 4.80 9.13 -14.68
CA GLY A 37 6.07 9.83 -14.44
C GLY A 37 6.12 10.71 -13.17
N LYS A 38 5.05 10.76 -12.35
CA LYS A 38 5.05 11.51 -11.07
C LYS A 38 5.80 10.83 -9.92
N GLY A 39 6.32 9.63 -10.13
CA GLY A 39 7.06 8.87 -9.12
C GLY A 39 6.18 8.27 -8.03
N LYS A 40 4.96 7.82 -8.37
CA LYS A 40 4.03 7.16 -7.43
C LYS A 40 4.63 5.90 -6.82
N THR A 41 5.15 5.01 -7.68
CA THR A 41 5.89 3.81 -7.28
C THR A 41 7.09 4.18 -6.42
N THR A 42 7.82 5.23 -6.78
CA THR A 42 8.96 5.76 -6.01
C THR A 42 8.56 6.21 -4.60
N LEU A 43 7.49 6.98 -4.44
CA LEU A 43 6.97 7.35 -3.13
C LEU A 43 6.53 6.13 -2.31
N THR A 44 5.89 5.17 -2.97
CA THR A 44 5.44 3.92 -2.33
C THR A 44 6.65 3.11 -1.85
N GLN A 45 7.75 3.08 -2.62
CA GLN A 45 9.01 2.44 -2.22
C GLN A 45 9.62 3.12 -1.00
N LEU A 46 9.58 4.45 -0.93
CA LEU A 46 10.07 5.19 0.24
C LEU A 46 9.31 4.84 1.52
N VAL A 47 7.98 4.72 1.43
CA VAL A 47 7.15 4.32 2.58
C VAL A 47 7.43 2.85 2.91
N TYR A 48 7.34 1.96 1.93
CA TYR A 48 7.47 0.51 2.14
C TYR A 48 8.80 0.12 2.79
N ASN A 49 9.88 0.82 2.45
CA ASN A 49 11.23 0.57 2.97
C ASN A 49 11.58 1.40 4.23
N ASP A 50 10.67 2.24 4.74
CA ASP A 50 10.91 2.99 5.97
C ASP A 50 11.04 2.02 7.16
N HIS A 51 12.08 2.17 7.97
CA HIS A 51 12.35 1.31 9.13
C HIS A 51 11.15 1.18 10.07
N ARG A 52 10.37 2.25 10.27
CA ARG A 52 9.17 2.23 11.13
C ARG A 52 8.10 1.28 10.58
N ILE A 53 7.99 1.18 9.25
CA ILE A 53 7.08 0.24 8.60
C ILE A 53 7.56 -1.20 8.79
N HIS A 54 8.87 -1.45 8.80
CA HIS A 54 9.42 -2.77 9.13
C HIS A 54 9.18 -3.18 10.59
N GLU A 55 9.21 -2.23 11.52
CA GLU A 55 8.98 -2.50 12.94
C GLU A 55 7.49 -2.73 13.28
N GLN A 56 6.59 -2.03 12.59
CA GLN A 56 5.16 -2.08 12.89
C GLN A 56 4.43 -3.24 12.19
N PHE A 57 4.87 -3.63 10.99
CA PHE A 57 4.19 -4.63 10.16
C PHE A 57 5.03 -5.91 10.07
N GLU A 58 4.50 -7.00 10.62
CA GLU A 58 5.19 -8.30 10.67
C GLU A 58 5.33 -8.91 9.28
N PHE A 59 4.32 -8.72 8.44
CA PHE A 59 4.30 -9.23 7.08
C PHE A 59 4.02 -8.11 6.09
N LYS A 60 4.82 -8.08 5.02
CA LYS A 60 4.70 -7.10 3.94
C LYS A 60 4.76 -7.79 2.58
N ALA A 61 3.91 -7.36 1.66
CA ALA A 61 3.90 -7.86 0.30
C ALA A 61 3.76 -6.70 -0.70
N TRP A 62 4.48 -6.81 -1.83
CA TRP A 62 4.38 -5.90 -2.96
C TRP A 62 3.98 -6.71 -4.19
N VAL A 63 2.83 -6.38 -4.76
CA VAL A 63 2.29 -7.05 -5.94
C VAL A 63 2.21 -6.04 -7.07
N HIS A 64 2.90 -6.30 -8.18
CA HIS A 64 2.71 -5.57 -9.43
C HIS A 64 1.48 -6.13 -10.13
N VAL A 65 0.46 -5.30 -10.34
CA VAL A 65 -0.82 -5.71 -10.91
C VAL A 65 -0.76 -5.50 -12.42
N SER A 66 -0.68 -6.60 -13.18
CA SER A 66 -0.84 -6.56 -14.64
C SER A 66 -2.32 -6.47 -15.02
N GLU A 67 -2.62 -6.13 -16.29
CA GLU A 67 -3.99 -5.94 -16.82
C GLU A 67 -4.95 -7.12 -16.62
N SER A 68 -4.47 -8.30 -16.21
CA SER A 68 -5.32 -9.45 -15.87
C SER A 68 -6.05 -9.21 -14.55
N PHE A 69 -7.29 -8.77 -14.71
CA PHE A 69 -8.27 -8.42 -13.68
C PHE A 69 -8.71 -9.65 -12.87
N ASP A 70 -7.82 -10.22 -12.06
CA ASP A 70 -8.17 -11.21 -11.04
C ASP A 70 -7.36 -11.04 -9.75
N CYS A 71 -6.30 -10.23 -9.71
CA CYS A 71 -5.48 -10.04 -8.50
C CYS A 71 -6.31 -9.57 -7.30
N LEU A 72 -7.27 -8.67 -7.49
CA LEU A 72 -8.12 -8.19 -6.39
C LEU A 72 -9.07 -9.27 -5.87
N ARG A 73 -9.61 -10.13 -6.76
CA ARG A 73 -10.45 -11.27 -6.35
C ARG A 73 -9.61 -12.33 -5.65
N LEU A 74 -8.44 -12.64 -6.19
CA LEU A 74 -7.48 -13.58 -5.60
C LEU A 74 -7.03 -13.09 -4.21
N ILE A 75 -6.71 -11.80 -4.09
CA ILE A 75 -6.32 -11.19 -2.83
C ILE A 75 -7.51 -11.17 -1.87
N GLN A 76 -8.72 -10.82 -2.32
CA GLN A 76 -9.92 -10.90 -1.48
C GLN A 76 -10.21 -12.34 -1.03
N GLU A 77 -10.08 -13.35 -1.89
CA GLU A 77 -10.25 -14.75 -1.51
C GLU A 77 -9.17 -15.21 -0.52
N ILE A 78 -7.91 -14.83 -0.72
CA ILE A 78 -6.81 -15.11 0.21
C ILE A 78 -7.04 -14.39 1.55
N LEU A 79 -7.40 -13.10 1.51
CA LEU A 79 -7.74 -12.29 2.69
C LEU A 79 -8.94 -12.84 3.47
N TYR A 80 -9.97 -13.31 2.75
CA TYR A 80 -11.22 -13.77 3.34
C TYR A 80 -11.12 -15.20 3.90
N HIS A 81 -10.49 -16.13 3.17
CA HIS A 81 -10.44 -17.55 3.57
C HIS A 81 -9.23 -17.94 4.40
N GLN A 82 -8.04 -17.40 4.12
CA GLN A 82 -6.80 -17.86 4.76
C GLN A 82 -6.36 -16.95 5.90
N LEU A 83 -6.63 -15.66 5.78
CA LEU A 83 -6.09 -14.66 6.69
C LEU A 83 -6.92 -14.49 7.96
N GLN A 84 -8.23 -14.80 8.01
CA GLN A 84 -8.99 -14.73 9.28
C GLN A 84 -8.37 -15.55 10.42
N HIS A 85 -7.69 -16.65 10.12
CA HIS A 85 -6.96 -17.47 11.11
C HIS A 85 -5.50 -17.00 11.36
N TRP A 86 -4.84 -16.39 10.36
CA TRP A 86 -3.46 -15.89 10.46
C TRP A 86 -3.35 -14.45 10.98
N LEU A 87 -4.39 -13.63 10.82
CA LEU A 87 -4.47 -12.22 11.21
C LEU A 87 -4.65 -12.01 12.72
N ALA A 88 -4.73 -13.08 13.51
CA ALA A 88 -4.97 -13.00 14.95
C ALA A 88 -3.80 -12.33 15.69
N GLY A 89 -3.84 -11.00 15.78
CA GLY A 89 -2.90 -10.18 16.55
C GLY A 89 -1.79 -9.49 15.74
N ASN A 90 -1.64 -9.82 14.46
CA ASN A 90 -0.51 -9.34 13.65
C ASN A 90 -0.94 -8.24 12.65
N LYS A 91 -0.04 -7.31 12.37
CA LYS A 91 -0.25 -6.22 11.39
C LYS A 91 0.39 -6.57 10.05
N TYR A 92 -0.34 -6.32 8.96
CA TYR A 92 0.05 -6.67 7.60
C TYR A 92 0.01 -5.44 6.69
N LEU A 93 0.98 -5.30 5.78
CA LEU A 93 1.00 -4.25 4.76
C LEU A 93 1.02 -4.88 3.36
N LEU A 94 0.06 -4.49 2.52
CA LEU A 94 -0.04 -4.94 1.13
C LEU A 94 0.01 -3.74 0.18
N VAL A 95 0.97 -3.76 -0.74
CA VAL A 95 1.11 -2.76 -1.81
C VAL A 95 0.66 -3.38 -3.14
N LEU A 96 -0.29 -2.71 -3.81
CA LEU A 96 -0.76 -3.06 -5.15
C LEU A 96 -0.29 -1.97 -6.12
N ASP A 97 0.75 -2.26 -6.88
CA ASP A 97 1.42 -1.30 -7.76
C ASP A 97 0.93 -1.45 -9.21
N ASP A 98 0.83 -0.34 -9.91
CA ASP A 98 0.28 -0.23 -11.28
C ASP A 98 -1.13 -0.85 -11.47
N ALA A 99 -1.97 -0.79 -10.43
CA ALA A 99 -3.35 -1.23 -10.53
C ALA A 99 -4.18 -0.33 -11.46
N TRP A 100 -4.52 -0.84 -12.66
CA TRP A 100 -5.42 -0.18 -13.61
C TRP A 100 -6.88 -0.47 -13.26
N ILE A 101 -7.54 0.52 -12.64
CA ILE A 101 -8.92 0.39 -12.18
C ILE A 101 -9.90 0.65 -13.35
N LYS A 102 -10.60 -0.40 -13.81
CA LYS A 102 -11.76 -0.26 -14.73
C LYS A 102 -13.08 0.06 -14.00
N ASN A 103 -13.15 -0.07 -12.67
CA ASN A 103 -14.39 0.05 -11.90
C ASN A 103 -14.27 1.04 -10.72
N ARG A 104 -15.03 2.14 -10.76
CA ARG A 104 -14.85 3.33 -9.88
C ARG A 104 -15.28 3.15 -8.42
N ASN A 105 -15.87 2.02 -8.04
CA ASN A 105 -16.53 1.86 -6.73
C ASN A 105 -15.61 1.34 -5.60
N MET A 106 -14.29 1.36 -5.76
CA MET A 106 -13.35 0.70 -4.83
C MET A 106 -12.54 1.66 -3.93
N PHE A 107 -12.78 2.97 -4.00
CA PHE A 107 -11.99 3.93 -3.23
C PHE A 107 -12.52 4.06 -1.79
N GLY A 108 -11.71 3.60 -0.83
CA GLY A 108 -11.87 3.86 0.60
C GLY A 108 -10.88 4.92 1.12
N ALA A 109 -11.44 5.89 1.84
CA ALA A 109 -10.90 6.81 2.85
C ALA A 109 -9.67 7.73 2.60
N PHE A 110 -8.63 7.37 1.83
CA PHE A 110 -7.51 8.31 1.60
C PHE A 110 -7.00 8.28 0.16
N THR A 111 -7.12 9.42 -0.52
CA THR A 111 -6.62 9.64 -1.87
C THR A 111 -5.64 10.80 -1.86
N THR A 112 -4.38 10.54 -2.17
CA THR A 112 -3.38 11.59 -2.39
C THR A 112 -3.19 11.74 -3.90
N PHE A 113 -3.36 12.96 -4.40
CA PHE A 113 -3.17 13.32 -5.81
C PHE A 113 -1.76 13.89 -6.04
N PHE A 114 -1.09 13.45 -7.12
CA PHE A 114 0.22 13.92 -7.58
C PHE A 114 0.24 14.46 -9.02
#